data_AF-A0A0A2A8L1-F1
#
_entry.id   AF-A0A0A2A8L1-F1
#
_cell.length_a   1.000
_cell.length_b   1.000
_cell.length_c   1.000
_cell.angle_alpha   90.00
_cell.angle_beta   90.00
_cell.angle_gamma   90.00
#
_symmetry.space_group_name_H-M   'P 1'
#
loop_
_entity.id
_entity.type
_entity.pdbx_description
1 polymer ?
#
loop_
_entity_poly.entity_id
_entity_poly.type
_entity_poly.pdbx_seq_one_letter_code
_entity_poly.pdbx_strand_id
1 'polypeptide(L)' 'MLDVLQIGELIMKKDILSNIKNSDALESFFDCITSCSINSEGVDCTTACYAKHLEPANVDYPLNFL' A
#
# COMPACT_ATOMS: atom_id res chain seq x y z
N MET A 1 22.77 -6.40 26.18
CA MET A 1 23.34 -6.20 24.82
C MET A 1 22.32 -6.81 23.87
N LEU A 2 21.88 -6.10 22.83
CA LEU A 2 21.04 -6.74 21.81
C LEU A 2 21.96 -7.60 20.92
N ASP A 3 21.74 -8.90 20.90
CA ASP A 3 22.48 -9.83 20.03
C ASP A 3 22.11 -9.59 18.55
N VAL A 4 23.10 -9.73 17.66
CA VAL A 4 22.94 -9.51 16.19
C VAL A 4 21.83 -10.37 15.60
N LEU A 5 21.62 -11.57 16.17
CA LEU A 5 20.55 -12.49 15.79
C LEU A 5 19.16 -11.89 16.08
N GLN A 6 18.99 -11.24 17.24
CA GLN A 6 17.75 -10.56 17.63
C GLN A 6 17.45 -9.35 16.71
N ILE A 7 18.49 -8.65 16.27
CA ILE A 7 18.38 -7.50 15.34
C ILE A 7 17.93 -7.98 13.95
N GLY A 8 18.51 -9.07 13.44
CA GLY A 8 18.12 -9.64 12.15
C GLY A 8 16.67 -10.12 12.11
N GLU A 9 16.18 -10.72 13.20
CA GLU A 9 14.79 -11.17 13.31
C GLU A 9 13.80 -9.99 13.36
N LEU A 10 14.16 -8.89 14.01
CA LEU A 10 13.37 -7.65 14.07
C LEU A 10 13.27 -6.96 12.71
N ILE A 11 14.35 -6.92 11.94
CA ILE A 11 14.37 -6.32 10.60
C ILE A 11 13.48 -7.13 9.65
N MET A 12 13.63 -8.46 9.61
CA MET A 12 12.77 -9.31 8.76
C MET A 12 11.29 -9.18 9.13
N LYS A 13 10.94 -9.14 10.42
CA LYS A 13 9.55 -8.92 10.86
C LYS A 13 9.00 -7.56 10.40
N LYS A 14 9.82 -6.51 10.44
CA LYS A 14 9.44 -5.17 9.99
C LYS A 14 9.25 -5.13 8.47
N ASP A 15 10.11 -5.80 7.71
CA ASP A 15 10.00 -5.94 6.25
C ASP A 15 8.72 -6.68 5.86
N ILE A 16 8.44 -7.82 6.50
CA ILE A 16 7.24 -8.61 6.26
C ILE A 16 5.98 -7.80 6.60
N LEU A 17 5.97 -7.12 7.75
CA LEU A 17 4.84 -6.30 8.19
C LEU A 17 4.57 -5.12 7.22
N SER A 18 5.63 -4.52 6.67
CA SER A 18 5.51 -3.43 5.71
C SER A 18 4.98 -3.93 4.37
N ASN A 19 5.47 -5.09 3.90
CA ASN A 19 4.96 -5.73 2.68
C ASN A 19 3.49 -6.14 2.80
N ILE A 20 3.05 -6.69 3.93
CA ILE A 20 1.64 -7.05 4.16
C ILE A 20 0.74 -5.82 4.12
N LYS A 21 1.12 -4.74 4.83
CA LYS A 21 0.36 -3.48 4.82
C LYS A 21 0.24 -2.88 3.42
N ASN A 22 1.29 -2.99 2.62
CA ASN A 22 1.28 -2.52 1.23
C ASN A 22 0.36 -3.40 0.35
N SER A 23 0.32 -4.71 0.60
CA SER A 23 -0.60 -5.63 -0.07
C SER A 23 -2.06 -5.30 0.24
N ASP A 24 -2.40 -5.04 1.51
CA ASP A 24 -3.75 -4.66 1.93
C ASP A 24 -4.20 -3.33 1.28
N ALA A 25 -3.29 -2.36 1.19
CA ALA A 25 -3.55 -1.07 0.54
C ALA A 25 -3.80 -1.22 -0.97
N LEU A 26 -3.02 -2.07 -1.65
CA LEU A 26 -3.19 -2.38 -3.07
C LEU A 26 -4.51 -3.12 -3.35
N GLU A 27 -4.84 -4.12 -2.53
CA GLU A 27 -6.10 -4.86 -2.68
C GLU A 27 -7.30 -3.92 -2.51
N SER A 28 -7.26 -3.07 -1.47
CA SER A 28 -8.29 -2.06 -1.23
C SER A 28 -8.42 -1.04 -2.38
N PHE A 29 -7.30 -0.68 -3.02
CA PHE A 29 -7.32 0.17 -4.21
C PHE A 29 -8.05 -0.51 -5.38
N PHE A 30 -7.78 -1.78 -5.64
CA PHE A 30 -8.44 -2.52 -6.74
C PHE A 30 -9.95 -2.67 -6.51
N ASP A 31 -10.39 -2.91 -5.27
CA ASP A 31 -11.81 -2.94 -4.93
C ASP A 31 -12.50 -1.58 -5.13
N CYS A 32 -11.79 -0.50 -4.79
CA CYS A 32 -12.27 0.87 -4.96
C CYS A 32 -12.48 1.22 -6.45
N ILE A 33 -11.48 0.96 -7.31
CA ILE A 33 -11.60 1.27 -8.74
C ILE A 33 -12.63 0.37 -9.45
N THR A 34 -12.80 -0.86 -8.98
CA THR A 34 -13.84 -1.77 -9.48
C THR A 34 -15.22 -1.19 -9.18
N SER A 35 -15.40 -0.66 -7.96
CA SER A 35 -16.65 0.03 -7.57
C SER A 35 -16.91 1.28 -8.41
N CYS A 36 -15.88 2.10 -8.67
CA CYS A 36 -15.98 3.27 -9.56
C CYS A 36 -16.46 2.89 -10.97
N SER A 37 -15.97 1.75 -11.48
CA SER A 37 -16.32 1.26 -12.82
C SER A 37 -17.78 0.78 -12.88
N ILE A 38 -18.27 0.14 -11.82
CA ILE A 38 -19.67 -0.29 -11.71
C ILE A 38 -20.61 0.93 -11.68
N ASN A 39 -20.19 2.01 -11.01
CA ASN A 39 -20.99 3.21 -10.84
C ASN A 39 -20.82 4.23 -11.99
N SER A 40 -19.94 3.97 -12.96
CA SER A 40 -19.60 4.89 -14.06
C SER A 40 -19.13 6.27 -13.57
N GLU A 41 -18.45 6.33 -12.43
CA GLU A 41 -17.99 7.57 -11.77
C GLU A 41 -16.74 8.18 -12.41
N GLY A 42 -16.19 7.53 -13.44
CA GLY A 42 -15.12 8.07 -14.27
C GLY A 42 -13.82 8.37 -13.51
N VAL A 43 -13.04 9.30 -14.04
CA VAL A 43 -11.66 9.61 -13.62
C VAL A 43 -11.58 10.21 -12.21
N ASP A 44 -12.62 10.92 -11.77
CA ASP A 44 -12.67 11.55 -10.44
C ASP A 44 -12.67 10.49 -9.33
N CYS A 45 -13.43 9.41 -9.52
CA CYS A 45 -13.49 8.31 -8.55
C CYS A 45 -12.16 7.54 -8.48
N THR A 46 -11.53 7.27 -9.63
CA THR A 46 -10.18 6.65 -9.64
C THR A 46 -9.15 7.52 -8.93
N THR A 47 -9.21 8.84 -9.13
CA THR A 47 -8.32 9.79 -8.45
C THR A 47 -8.54 9.78 -6.94
N ALA A 48 -9.80 9.71 -6.48
CA ALA A 48 -10.12 9.58 -5.06
C ALA A 48 -9.65 8.24 -4.46
N CYS A 49 -9.78 7.13 -5.20
CA CYS A 49 -9.26 5.83 -4.78
C CYS A 49 -7.74 5.83 -4.65
N TYR A 50 -7.03 6.46 -5.59
CA TYR A 50 -5.58 6.62 -5.51
C TYR A 50 -5.17 7.44 -4.28
N ALA A 51 -5.80 8.60 -4.06
CA ALA A 51 -5.52 9.46 -2.91
C ALA A 51 -5.76 8.74 -1.57
N LYS A 52 -6.81 7.92 -1.50
CA LYS A 52 -7.21 7.22 -0.28
C LYS A 52 -6.33 6.01 0.06
N HIS A 53 -5.84 5.28 -0.95
CA HIS A 53 -5.20 3.98 -0.75
C HIS A 53 -3.71 3.95 -1.11
N LEU A 54 -3.22 4.86 -1.97
CA LEU A 54 -1.86 4.81 -2.53
C LEU A 54 -1.07 6.11 -2.37
N GLU A 55 -1.68 7.21 -1.92
CA GLU A 55 -0.94 8.46 -1.72
C GLU A 55 0.17 8.28 -0.66
N PRO A 56 1.39 8.78 -0.91
CA PRO A 56 2.57 8.53 -0.07
C PRO A 56 2.48 9.07 1.36
N ALA A 57 1.43 9.81 1.72
CA ALA A 57 1.11 10.05 3.12
C ALA A 57 0.78 8.76 3.90
N ASN A 58 0.45 7.66 3.21
CA ASN A 58 0.02 6.38 3.79
C ASN A 58 0.79 5.14 3.27
N VAL A 59 1.65 5.26 2.26
CA VAL A 59 2.42 4.13 1.69
C VAL A 59 3.88 4.55 1.49
N ASP A 60 4.79 3.98 2.28
CA ASP A 60 6.25 4.16 2.15
C ASP A 60 6.74 3.28 0.99
N TYR A 61 6.37 3.62 -0.24
CA TYR A 61 6.88 2.95 -1.44
C TYR A 61 7.29 3.98 -2.50
N PRO A 62 8.53 3.89 -3.03
CA PRO A 62 8.93 4.70 -4.16
C PRO A 62 8.24 4.19 -5.44
N LEU A 63 7.13 4.81 -5.82
CA LEU A 63 6.52 4.66 -7.15
C LEU A 63 7.43 5.30 -8.20
N ASN A 64 8.51 4.60 -8.56
CA ASN A 64 9.26 4.87 -9.78
C ASN A 64 8.42 4.37 -10.96
N PHE A 65 7.53 5.22 -11.46
CA PHE A 65 6.94 5.05 -12.79
C PHE A 65 8.05 5.35 -13.82
N LEU A 66 8.66 4.28 -14.34
CA LEU A 66 9.50 4.27 -15.53
C LEU A 66 8.67 4.57 -16.78
#